data_AF-A0A7R9UHU2-F1
#
_entry.id   AF-A0A7R9UHU2-F1
#
_cell.length_a   1.000
_cell.length_b   1.000
_cell.length_c   1.000
_cell.angle_alpha   90.00
_cell.angle_beta   90.00
_cell.angle_gamma   90.00
#
_symmetry.space_group_name_H-M   'P 1'
#
loop_
_entity.id
_entity.type
_entity.pdbx_description
1 polymer ?
#
loop_
_entity_poly.entity_id
_entity_poly.type
_entity_poly.pdbx_seq_one_letter_code
_entity_poly.pdbx_strand_id
1 'polypeptide(L)'
;VTNYRAEGLKFTCDLSLTPVHDSNGEYRYSIGVQSWKEKQTPDETKALAQLRELLPRKMPADAQPKEFVGDEVKVDDSDKTKQFQASMVKFTKLLWTIDTEASLDKLMEVPEAREAFHAFLQKTYEHTQ
;
A
#
# COMPACT_ATOMS: atom_id res chain seq x y z
N VAL A 1 17.67 -1.22 -3.04
CA VAL A 1 16.24 -1.31 -2.66
C VAL A 1 15.92 -2.78 -2.40
N THR A 2 15.45 -3.13 -1.20
CA THR A 2 15.14 -4.51 -0.82
C THR A 2 13.64 -4.75 -0.96
N ASN A 3 13.25 -5.78 -1.72
CA ASN A 3 11.85 -6.13 -1.96
C ASN A 3 11.45 -7.34 -1.12
N TYR A 4 10.16 -7.47 -0.82
CA TYR A 4 9.62 -8.51 0.05
C TYR A 4 8.49 -9.24 -0.66
N ARG A 5 8.47 -10.57 -0.55
CA ARG A 5 7.30 -11.38 -0.94
C ARG A 5 6.25 -11.37 0.17
N ALA A 6 5.04 -11.85 -0.15
CA ALA A 6 3.96 -11.98 0.83
C ALA A 6 4.38 -12.81 2.07
N GLU A 7 5.28 -13.77 1.90
CA GLU A 7 5.85 -14.61 2.97
C GLU A 7 6.97 -13.92 3.77
N GLY A 8 7.30 -12.66 3.49
CA GLY A 8 8.37 -11.91 4.15
C GLY A 8 9.79 -12.18 3.62
N LEU A 9 9.94 -13.07 2.63
CA LEU A 9 11.23 -13.37 2.02
C LEU A 9 11.78 -12.16 1.25
N LYS A 10 13.04 -11.81 1.56
CA LYS A 10 13.79 -10.72 0.91
C LYS A 10 14.31 -11.16 -0.46
N PHE A 11 14.20 -10.28 -1.44
CA PHE A 11 14.81 -10.46 -2.75
C PHE A 11 15.19 -9.13 -3.40
N THR A 12 16.10 -9.18 -4.38
CA THR A 12 16.37 -8.02 -5.22
C THR A 12 15.53 -8.09 -6.48
N CYS A 13 14.66 -7.10 -6.65
CA CYS A 13 13.92 -6.90 -7.88
C CYS A 13 14.76 -6.07 -8.84
N ASP A 14 15.03 -6.61 -10.02
CA ASP A 14 15.46 -5.84 -11.18
C ASP A 14 14.19 -5.28 -11.85
N LEU A 15 13.98 -3.97 -11.72
CA LEU A 15 12.78 -3.28 -12.18
C LEU A 15 13.13 -2.31 -13.31
N SER A 16 12.42 -2.41 -14.42
CA SER A 16 12.45 -1.43 -15.50
C SER A 16 11.06 -0.86 -15.75
N LEU A 17 10.94 0.46 -15.85
CA LEU A 17 9.71 1.16 -16.18
C LEU A 17 9.82 1.77 -17.58
N THR A 18 8.88 1.44 -18.46
CA THR A 18 8.81 2.01 -19.81
C THR A 18 7.56 2.89 -19.94
N PRO A 19 7.73 4.19 -20.22
CA PRO A 19 6.60 5.10 -20.35
C PRO A 19 5.90 4.90 -21.71
N VAL A 20 4.58 4.93 -21.69
CA VAL A 20 3.73 4.84 -22.88
C VAL A 20 2.99 6.15 -23.05
N HIS A 21 3.26 6.83 -24.17
CA HIS A 21 2.57 8.05 -24.56
C HIS A 21 1.52 7.74 -25.61
N ASP A 22 0.44 8.51 -25.66
CA ASP A 22 -0.52 8.39 -26.75
C ASP A 22 -0.06 9.14 -28.01
N SER A 23 -0.90 9.12 -29.06
CA SER A 23 -0.67 9.86 -30.30
C SER A 23 -0.65 11.39 -30.12
N ASN A 24 -1.20 11.91 -29.02
CA ASN A 24 -1.17 13.34 -28.67
C ASN A 24 0.09 13.70 -27.86
N GLY A 25 0.93 12.72 -27.54
CA GLY A 25 2.13 12.89 -26.73
C GLY A 25 1.84 12.93 -25.22
N GLU A 26 0.62 12.63 -24.79
CA GLU A 26 0.28 12.58 -23.36
C GLU A 26 0.75 11.26 -22.76
N TYR A 27 1.36 11.34 -21.56
CA TYR A 27 1.75 10.17 -20.79
C TYR A 27 0.51 9.46 -20.27
N ARG A 28 0.27 8.21 -20.69
CA ARG A 28 -0.93 7.45 -20.29
C ARG A 28 -0.63 6.32 -19.33
N TYR A 29 0.40 5.53 -19.62
CA TYR A 29 0.71 4.31 -18.87
C TYR A 29 2.20 4.16 -18.64
N SER A 30 2.54 3.31 -17.67
CA SER A 30 3.90 2.83 -17.45
C SER A 30 3.88 1.31 -17.45
N ILE A 31 4.74 0.69 -18.27
CA ILE A 31 4.92 -0.76 -18.25
C ILE A 31 6.09 -1.08 -17.33
N GLY A 32 5.78 -1.72 -16.21
CA GLY A 32 6.78 -2.22 -15.27
C GLY A 32 7.12 -3.68 -15.56
N VAL A 33 8.40 -3.95 -15.82
CA VAL A 33 8.94 -5.32 -15.91
C VAL A 33 9.80 -5.56 -14.69
N GLN A 34 9.46 -6.61 -13.95
CA GLN A 34 10.11 -7.02 -12.71
C GLN A 34 10.70 -8.42 -12.87
N SER A 35 11.96 -8.59 -12.48
CA SER A 35 12.59 -9.91 -12.41
C SER A 35 13.35 -10.09 -11.10
N TRP A 36 13.49 -11.33 -10.68
CA TRP A 36 14.27 -11.69 -9.50
C TRP A 36 15.74 -11.80 -9.89
N LYS A 37 16.54 -10.80 -9.49
CA LYS A 37 17.95 -10.67 -9.89
C LYS A 37 18.80 -11.87 -9.50
N GLU A 38 18.67 -12.38 -8.28
CA GLU A 38 19.50 -13.52 -7.82
C GLU A 38 19.17 -14.85 -8.50
N LYS A 39 18.01 -14.97 -9.15
CA LYS A 39 17.59 -16.20 -9.84
C LYS A 39 17.72 -16.14 -11.36
N GLN A 40 18.16 -15.01 -11.91
CA GLN A 40 18.31 -14.85 -13.35
C GLN A 40 19.47 -15.68 -13.88
N THR A 41 19.19 -16.45 -14.92
CA THR A 41 20.22 -17.00 -15.79
C THR A 41 20.75 -15.92 -16.76
N PRO A 42 21.95 -16.12 -17.34
CA PRO A 42 22.48 -15.19 -18.35
C PRO A 42 21.56 -15.06 -19.57
N ASP A 43 20.92 -16.16 -20.00
CA ASP A 43 20.01 -16.18 -21.14
C ASP A 43 18.73 -15.39 -20.84
N GLU A 44 18.15 -15.55 -19.65
CA GLU A 44 16.99 -14.76 -19.21
C GLU A 44 17.33 -13.27 -19.11
N THR A 45 18.54 -12.93 -18.68
CA THR A 45 18.98 -11.54 -18.62
C THR A 45 19.01 -10.91 -20.01
N LYS A 46 19.50 -11.64 -21.02
CA LYS A 46 19.49 -11.21 -22.42
C LYS A 46 18.07 -11.11 -22.97
N ALA A 47 17.22 -12.10 -22.69
CA ALA A 47 15.81 -12.08 -23.11
C ALA A 47 15.04 -10.91 -22.50
N LEU A 48 15.32 -10.56 -21.23
CA LEU A 48 14.71 -9.40 -20.57
C LEU A 48 15.18 -8.07 -21.16
N ALA A 49 16.45 -7.97 -21.55
CA ALA A 49 16.94 -6.80 -22.29
C ALA A 49 16.20 -6.64 -23.62
N GLN A 50 16.05 -7.72 -24.39
CA GLN A 50 15.30 -7.73 -25.65
C GLN A 50 13.82 -7.39 -25.44
N LEU A 51 13.19 -7.94 -24.41
CA LEU A 51 11.81 -7.65 -24.06
C LEU A 51 11.62 -6.15 -23.80
N ARG A 52 12.53 -5.53 -23.02
CA ARG A 52 12.49 -4.09 -22.70
C ARG A 52 12.60 -3.21 -23.93
N GLU A 53 13.33 -3.63 -24.95
CA GLU A 53 13.43 -2.92 -26.22
C GLU A 53 12.15 -3.02 -27.04
N LEU A 54 11.45 -4.15 -26.97
CA LEU A 54 10.22 -4.41 -27.71
C LEU A 54 8.96 -3.85 -27.04
N LEU A 55 9.07 -3.32 -25.82
CA LEU A 55 7.92 -2.75 -25.11
C LEU A 55 7.31 -1.56 -25.89
N PRO A 56 5.97 -1.52 -26.01
CA PRO A 56 5.31 -0.42 -26.70
C PRO A 56 5.55 0.88 -25.93
N ARG A 57 5.88 1.94 -26.65
CA ARG A 57 6.07 3.30 -26.11
C ARG A 57 5.02 4.28 -26.60
N LYS A 58 4.22 3.85 -27.57
CA LYS A 58 3.17 4.63 -28.22
C LYS A 58 1.88 3.84 -28.26
N MET A 59 0.77 4.53 -28.06
CA MET A 59 -0.57 3.98 -28.16
C MET A 59 -1.48 4.95 -28.93
N PRO A 60 -2.44 4.48 -29.74
CA PRO A 60 -3.45 5.35 -30.33
C PRO A 60 -4.34 5.97 -29.24
N ALA A 61 -4.66 7.27 -29.34
CA ALA A 61 -5.50 7.94 -28.33
C ALA A 61 -6.94 7.39 -28.29
N ASP A 62 -7.46 6.96 -29.43
CA ASP A 62 -8.78 6.33 -29.61
C ASP A 62 -8.87 4.91 -29.04
N ALA A 63 -7.74 4.23 -28.90
CA ALA A 63 -7.66 2.91 -28.27
C ALA A 63 -7.66 2.97 -26.75
N GLN A 64 -7.64 4.17 -26.15
CA GLN A 64 -7.81 4.29 -24.71
C GLN A 64 -9.17 3.70 -24.33
N PRO A 65 -9.25 2.87 -23.27
CA PRO A 65 -10.54 2.49 -22.73
C PRO A 65 -11.33 3.77 -22.50
N LYS A 66 -12.62 3.75 -22.88
CA LYS A 66 -13.54 4.84 -22.58
C LYS A 66 -13.30 5.25 -21.14
N GLU A 67 -13.27 6.56 -20.88
CA GLU A 67 -13.18 7.09 -19.53
C GLU A 67 -14.02 6.20 -18.61
N PHE A 68 -13.47 5.85 -17.45
CA PHE A 68 -14.27 5.19 -16.44
C PHE A 68 -15.44 6.12 -16.14
N VAL A 69 -16.56 5.91 -16.85
CA VAL A 69 -17.89 6.30 -16.42
C VAL A 69 -18.26 5.31 -15.33
N GLY A 70 -17.40 5.18 -14.32
CA GLY A 70 -17.94 5.03 -13.01
C GLY A 70 -18.75 6.30 -12.82
N ASP A 71 -19.99 6.14 -12.40
CA ASP A 71 -20.33 6.90 -11.21
C ASP A 71 -19.17 6.65 -10.23
N GLU A 72 -18.13 7.47 -10.28
CA GLU A 72 -17.32 7.74 -9.12
C GLU A 72 -18.35 8.25 -8.15
N VAL A 73 -18.96 7.33 -7.39
CA VAL A 73 -19.55 7.66 -6.12
C VAL A 73 -18.38 8.30 -5.42
N LYS A 74 -18.33 9.64 -5.46
CA LYS A 74 -17.42 10.42 -4.64
C LYS A 74 -17.72 9.89 -3.26
N VAL A 75 -16.87 8.99 -2.79
CA VAL A 75 -17.03 8.44 -1.45
C VAL A 75 -16.96 9.67 -0.59
N ASP A 76 -18.10 9.97 0.05
CA ASP A 76 -18.24 11.16 0.85
C ASP A 76 -17.07 11.23 1.83
N ASP A 77 -16.53 12.41 2.09
CA ASP A 77 -15.36 12.54 2.95
C ASP A 77 -15.65 12.01 4.36
N SER A 78 -16.94 11.95 4.75
CA SER A 78 -17.41 11.26 5.94
C SER A 78 -17.20 9.74 5.89
N ASP A 79 -17.42 9.09 4.75
CA ASP A 79 -17.27 7.65 4.59
C ASP A 79 -15.80 7.23 4.49
N LYS A 80 -14.94 8.07 3.90
CA LYS A 80 -13.47 7.89 3.97
C LYS A 80 -12.97 7.94 5.40
N THR A 81 -13.48 8.89 6.18
CA THR A 81 -13.11 9.04 7.60
C THR A 81 -13.57 7.85 8.42
N LYS A 82 -14.80 7.36 8.20
CA LYS A 82 -15.30 6.13 8.85
C LYS A 82 -14.46 4.91 8.49
N GLN A 83 -14.11 4.74 7.21
CA GLN A 83 -13.28 3.63 6.77
C GLN A 83 -11.86 3.69 7.35
N PHE A 84 -11.28 4.89 7.42
CA PHE A 84 -9.99 5.13 8.05
C PHE A 84 -10.03 4.80 9.55
N GLN A 85 -11.03 5.30 10.28
CA GLN A 85 -11.22 4.98 11.70
C GLN A 85 -11.41 3.48 11.94
N ALA A 86 -12.26 2.82 11.13
CA ALA A 86 -12.47 1.38 11.23
C ALA A 86 -11.19 0.57 10.97
N SER A 87 -10.36 1.02 10.03
CA SER A 87 -9.05 0.41 9.74
C SER A 87 -8.07 0.65 10.88
N MET A 88 -8.08 1.84 11.48
CA MET A 88 -7.20 2.19 12.60
C MET A 88 -7.52 1.37 13.84
N VAL A 89 -8.81 1.14 14.15
CA VAL A 89 -9.22 0.27 15.25
C VAL A 89 -8.69 -1.16 15.08
N LYS A 90 -8.73 -1.71 13.86
CA LYS A 90 -8.20 -3.06 13.58
C LYS A 90 -6.68 -3.09 13.74
N PHE A 91 -5.99 -2.08 13.23
CA PHE A 91 -4.54 -1.96 13.35
C PHE A 91 -4.09 -1.82 14.81
N THR A 92 -4.76 -0.95 15.58
CA THR A 92 -4.48 -0.79 17.01
C THR A 92 -4.69 -2.10 17.76
N LYS A 93 -5.78 -2.84 17.53
CA LYS A 93 -6.00 -4.17 18.13
C LYS A 93 -4.89 -5.16 17.80
N LEU A 94 -4.38 -5.13 16.57
CA LEU A 94 -3.27 -5.99 16.15
C LEU A 94 -1.98 -5.63 16.90
N LEU A 95 -1.66 -4.34 17.04
CA LEU A 95 -0.51 -3.89 17.83
C LEU A 95 -0.60 -4.36 19.29
N TRP A 96 -1.78 -4.21 19.90
CA TRP A 96 -2.04 -4.72 21.26
C TRP A 96 -1.89 -6.24 21.38
N THR A 97 -2.02 -7.01 20.29
CA THR A 97 -1.85 -8.48 20.35
C THR A 97 -0.38 -8.89 20.17
N ILE A 98 0.41 -8.06 19.49
CA ILE A 98 1.82 -8.35 19.18
C ILE A 98 2.73 -7.89 20.32
N ASP A 99 2.48 -6.70 20.86
CA ASP A 99 3.30 -6.11 21.92
C ASP A 99 2.43 -5.20 22.79
N THR A 100 1.85 -5.79 23.85
CA THR A 100 0.98 -5.09 24.79
C THR A 100 1.70 -4.01 25.58
N GLU A 101 2.95 -4.26 25.98
CA GLU A 101 3.68 -3.41 26.93
C GLU A 101 4.16 -2.14 26.24
N ALA A 102 4.83 -2.26 25.09
CA ALA A 102 5.28 -1.09 24.34
C ALA A 102 4.09 -0.29 23.74
N SER A 103 2.97 -0.95 23.45
CA SER A 103 1.75 -0.28 22.99
C SER A 103 1.09 0.54 24.12
N LEU A 104 1.10 0.02 25.35
CA LEU A 104 0.57 0.73 26.51
C LEU A 104 1.45 1.93 26.88
N ASP A 105 2.77 1.76 26.89
CA ASP A 105 3.70 2.86 27.19
C ASP A 105 3.48 4.03 26.22
N LYS A 106 3.41 3.74 24.92
CA LYS A 106 3.12 4.76 23.90
C LYS A 106 1.74 5.38 24.02
N LEU A 107 0.74 4.61 24.45
CA LEU A 107 -0.60 5.15 24.72
C LEU A 107 -0.56 6.17 25.87
N MET A 108 0.24 5.88 26.91
CA MET A 108 0.35 6.72 28.11
C MET A 108 1.15 8.01 27.88
N GLU A 109 1.94 8.09 26.80
CA GLU A 109 2.61 9.32 26.35
C GLU A 109 1.61 10.37 25.81
N VAL A 110 0.43 9.94 25.35
CA VAL A 110 -0.61 10.84 24.80
C VAL A 110 -1.55 11.30 25.93
N PRO A 111 -1.60 12.61 26.26
CA PRO A 111 -2.37 13.11 27.40
C PRO A 111 -3.86 12.77 27.34
N GLU A 112 -4.49 12.92 26.17
CA GLU A 112 -5.93 12.64 26.02
C GLU A 112 -6.23 11.14 26.19
N ALA A 113 -5.33 10.27 25.70
CA ALA A 113 -5.49 8.83 25.83
C ALA A 113 -5.30 8.37 27.28
N ARG A 114 -4.36 8.99 28.00
CA ARG A 114 -4.12 8.74 29.42
C ARG A 114 -5.34 9.11 30.28
N GLU A 115 -5.97 10.26 30.03
CA GLU A 115 -7.20 10.67 30.73
C GLU A 115 -8.36 9.71 30.45
N ALA A 116 -8.55 9.32 29.19
CA ALA A 116 -9.58 8.35 28.80
C ALA A 116 -9.35 6.97 29.45
N PHE A 117 -8.10 6.51 29.52
CA PHE A 117 -7.74 5.26 30.18
C PHE A 117 -7.98 5.33 31.69
N HIS A 118 -7.64 6.45 32.33
CA HIS A 118 -7.91 6.65 33.75
C HIS A 118 -9.41 6.66 34.06
N ALA A 119 -10.22 7.33 33.25
CA ALA A 119 -11.69 7.31 33.38
C ALA A 119 -12.28 5.90 33.18
N PHE A 120 -11.71 5.11 32.26
CA PHE A 120 -12.07 3.70 32.10
C PHE A 120 -11.76 2.88 33.36
N LEU A 121 -10.56 3.03 33.93
CA LEU A 121 -10.18 2.32 35.16
C LEU A 121 -11.14 2.67 36.31
N GLN A 122 -11.42 3.95 36.53
CA GLN A 122 -12.36 4.39 37.57
C GLN A 122 -13.73 3.70 37.43
N LYS A 123 -14.32 3.76 36.23
CA LYS A 123 -15.62 3.12 35.96
C LYS A 123 -15.63 1.61 36.17
N THR A 124 -14.53 0.94 35.83
CA THR A 124 -14.45 -0.53 35.89
C THR A 124 -14.23 -1.02 37.33
N TYR A 125 -13.45 -0.29 38.11
CA TYR A 125 -13.19 -0.63 39.51
C TYR A 125 -14.28 -0.15 40.49
N GLU A 126 -15.05 0.89 40.14
CA GLU A 126 -16.23 1.31 40.91
C GLU A 126 -17.38 0.30 40.90
N HIS A 127 -17.46 -0.60 39.91
CA HIS A 127 -18.49 -1.65 39.82
C HIS A 127 -18.05 -2.99 40.43
N THR A 128 -16.86 -3.07 41.02
CA THR A 128 -16.31 -4.30 41.63
C THR A 128 -16.22 -4.21 43.16
N GLN A 129 -16.84 -3.19 43.78
CA GLN A 129 -17.07 -3.08 45.22
C GLN A 129 -18.53 -3.36 45.58
#